data_AF-A0A0D0DES6-F1
#
_entry.id   AF-A0A0D0DES6-F1
#
_cell.length_a   1.000
_cell.length_b   1.000
_cell.length_c   1.000
_cell.angle_alpha   90.00
_cell.angle_beta   90.00
_cell.angle_gamma   90.00
#
_symmetry.space_group_name_H-M   'P 1'
#
loop_
_entity.id
_entity.type
_entity.pdbx_description
1 polymer ?
#
loop_
_entity_poly.entity_id
_entity_poly.type
_entity_poly.pdbx_seq_one_letter_code
_entity_poly.pdbx_strand_id
1 'polypeptide(L)' 'GYNIQDAMRLRKKRCKYNAFCAIACQLSHKYLDVSKTLCGQDQYVVTMVLCLAQEEYQCLRKYPNNWPLHDLIA' A
#
# COMPACT_ATOMS: atom_id res chain seq x y z
N GLY A 1 -6.02 10.39 -14.94
CA GLY A 1 -5.85 10.09 -13.51
C GLY A 1 -5.87 8.58 -13.33
N TYR A 2 -4.82 8.02 -12.75
CA TYR A 2 -4.73 6.58 -12.48
C TYR A 2 -5.59 6.24 -11.25
N ASN A 3 -6.57 5.35 -11.39
CA ASN A 3 -7.42 4.93 -10.27
C ASN A 3 -6.98 3.54 -9.82
N ILE A 4 -6.26 3.48 -8.69
CA ILE A 4 -5.75 2.25 -8.08
C ILE A 4 -6.89 1.24 -7.85
N GLN A 5 -8.09 1.70 -7.49
CA GLN A 5 -9.24 0.82 -7.27
C GLN A 5 -9.69 0.11 -8.57
N ASP A 6 -9.63 0.81 -9.70
CA ASP A 6 -9.93 0.25 -11.03
C ASP A 6 -8.81 -0.70 -11.48
N ALA A 7 -7.55 -0.32 -11.28
CA ALA A 7 -6.38 -1.14 -11.63
C ALA A 7 -6.29 -2.44 -10.80
N MET A 8 -6.75 -2.42 -9.55
CA MET A 8 -6.90 -3.62 -8.72
C MET A 8 -8.16 -4.46 -9.06
N ARG A 9 -9.00 -4.02 -10.01
CA ARG A 9 -10.32 -4.61 -10.31
C ARG A 9 -11.22 -4.70 -9.06
N LEU A 10 -11.05 -3.78 -8.12
CA LEU A 10 -11.79 -3.70 -6.86
C LEU A 10 -12.89 -2.63 -6.87
N ARG A 11 -13.16 -2.01 -8.03
CA ARG A 11 -14.22 -1.00 -8.20
C ARG A 11 -15.57 -1.45 -7.64
N LYS A 12 -15.98 -2.69 -7.93
CA LYS A 12 -17.22 -3.31 -7.43
C LYS A 12 -17.09 -3.95 -6.04
N LYS A 13 -15.87 -3.99 -5.48
CA LYS A 13 -15.51 -4.67 -4.22
C LYS A 13 -15.00 -3.65 -3.19
N ARG A 14 -15.83 -2.64 -2.91
CA ARG A 14 -15.49 -1.49 -2.05
C ARG A 14 -14.97 -1.90 -0.67
N CYS A 15 -15.54 -2.92 -0.02
CA CYS A 15 -15.02 -3.41 1.27
C CYS A 15 -13.58 -3.93 1.18
N LYS A 16 -13.19 -4.60 0.08
CA LYS A 16 -11.82 -5.10 -0.10
C LYS A 16 -10.83 -3.97 -0.35
N TYR A 17 -11.27 -2.94 -1.08
CA TYR A 17 -10.47 -1.74 -1.30
C TYR A 17 -10.30 -0.93 -0.01
N ASN A 18 -11.36 -0.76 0.79
CA ASN A 18 -11.28 -0.06 2.07
C ASN A 18 -10.38 -0.82 3.06
N ALA A 19 -10.47 -2.15 3.12
CA ALA A 19 -9.55 -2.95 3.91
C ALA A 19 -8.09 -2.74 3.48
N PHE A 20 -7.85 -2.68 2.18
CA PHE A 20 -6.53 -2.37 1.63
C PHE A 20 -6.02 -0.98 2.05
N CYS A 21 -6.83 0.06 1.90
CA CYS A 21 -6.48 1.41 2.34
C CYS A 21 -6.19 1.46 3.85
N ALA A 22 -7.00 0.77 4.67
CA ALA A 22 -6.80 0.72 6.12
C ALA A 22 -5.45 0.10 6.48
N ILE A 23 -5.06 -0.98 5.80
CA ILE A 23 -3.75 -1.62 5.96
C ILE A 23 -2.62 -0.67 5.58
N ALA A 24 -2.73 -0.04 4.40
CA ALA A 24 -1.72 0.91 3.93
C ALA A 24 -1.54 2.08 4.92
N CYS A 25 -2.64 2.66 5.42
CA CYS A 25 -2.60 3.71 6.44
C CYS A 25 -1.97 3.23 7.75
N GLN A 26 -2.36 2.05 8.24
CA GLN A 26 -1.83 1.50 9.49
C GLN A 26 -0.31 1.27 9.40
N LEU A 27 0.16 0.67 8.31
CA LEU A 27 1.58 0.43 8.08
C LEU A 27 2.36 1.72 7.92
N SER A 28 1.80 2.70 7.20
CA SER A 28 2.44 4.01 7.01
C SER A 28 2.57 4.75 8.33
N HIS A 29 1.53 4.82 9.15
CA HIS A 29 1.61 5.47 10.47
C HIS A 29 2.56 4.76 11.43
N LYS A 30 2.74 3.45 11.28
CA LYS A 30 3.56 2.64 12.18
C LYS A 30 5.05 2.71 11.84
N TYR A 31 5.40 2.74 10.57
CA TYR A 31 6.77 2.55 10.11
C TYR A 31 7.32 3.69 9.27
N LEU A 32 6.47 4.55 8.71
CA LEU A 32 6.87 5.64 7.83
C LEU A 32 6.71 7.00 8.51
N ASP A 33 7.53 7.94 8.09
CA ASP A 33 7.47 9.31 8.59
C ASP A 33 6.34 10.06 7.88
N VAL A 34 5.19 10.23 8.54
CA VAL A 34 4.02 10.91 7.97
C VAL A 34 4.26 12.39 7.61
N SER A 35 5.37 12.99 8.07
CA SER A 35 5.75 14.36 7.69
C SER A 35 6.49 14.43 6.36
N LYS A 36 6.90 13.28 5.80
CA LYS A 36 7.69 13.18 4.56
C LYS A 36 6.90 12.52 3.45
N THR A 37 7.04 13.07 2.25
CA THR A 37 6.58 12.41 1.02
C THR A 37 7.33 11.11 0.79
N LEU A 38 6.78 10.20 -0.02
CA LEU A 38 7.40 8.90 -0.31
C LEU A 38 8.87 9.02 -0.78
N CYS A 39 9.18 10.04 -1.58
CA CYS A 39 10.55 10.32 -2.06
C CYS A 39 11.51 10.77 -0.94
N GLY A 40 10.96 11.36 0.13
CA GLY A 40 11.73 11.76 1.32
C GLY A 40 11.85 10.64 2.36
N GLN A 41 11.17 9.51 2.17
CA GLN A 41 11.31 8.33 3.03
C GLN A 41 12.60 7.59 2.71
N ASP A 42 13.12 6.89 3.71
CA ASP A 42 14.16 5.88 3.48
C ASP A 42 13.58 4.73 2.64
N GLN A 43 14.17 4.52 1.45
CA GLN A 43 13.73 3.51 0.50
C GLN A 43 13.85 2.08 1.05
N TYR A 44 14.79 1.84 1.98
CA TYR A 44 14.90 0.56 2.67
C TYR A 44 13.68 0.34 3.58
N VAL A 45 13.26 1.36 4.33
CA VAL A 45 12.09 1.28 5.21
C VAL A 45 10.81 1.10 4.38
N VAL A 46 10.66 1.82 3.28
CA VAL A 46 9.54 1.65 2.35
C VAL A 46 9.49 0.21 1.84
N THR A 47 10.61 -0.33 1.36
CA THR A 47 10.71 -1.71 0.86
C THR A 47 10.37 -2.74 1.95
N MET A 48 10.86 -2.53 3.18
CA MET A 48 10.55 -3.41 4.31
C MET A 48 9.05 -3.42 4.63
N VAL A 49 8.41 -2.25 4.68
CA VAL A 49 6.97 -2.10 4.94
C VAL A 49 6.15 -2.82 3.88
N LEU A 50 6.58 -2.74 2.62
CA LEU A 50 5.96 -3.42 1.50
C LEU A 50 6.09 -4.95 1.62
N CYS A 51 7.25 -5.47 2.01
CA CYS A 51 7.45 -6.90 2.26
C CYS A 51 6.56 -7.39 3.42
N LEU A 52 6.51 -6.66 4.53
CA LEU A 52 5.64 -6.96 5.67
C LEU A 52 4.16 -7.00 5.27
N ALA A 53 3.72 -6.05 4.43
CA ALA A 53 2.36 -6.05 3.91
C ALA A 53 2.02 -7.32 3.13
N GLN A 54 2.96 -7.86 2.33
CA GLN A 54 2.76 -9.10 1.58
C GLN A 54 2.75 -10.36 2.44
N GLU A 55 3.52 -10.35 3.52
CA GLU A 55 3.54 -11.45 4.49
C GLU A 55 2.24 -11.50 5.27
N GLU A 56 1.80 -10.36 5.82
CA GLU A 56 0.59 -10.26 6.64
C GLU A 56 -0.70 -10.40 5.81
N TYR A 57 -0.70 -9.89 4.57
CA TYR A 57 -1.91 -9.84 3.74
C TYR A 57 -1.71 -10.60 2.43
N GLN A 58 -2.12 -11.88 2.43
CA GLN A 58 -2.03 -12.76 1.26
C GLN A 58 -2.71 -12.20 -0.01
N CYS A 59 -3.70 -11.29 0.14
CA CYS A 59 -4.32 -10.63 -1.00
C CYS A 59 -3.35 -9.71 -1.76
N LEU A 60 -2.25 -9.27 -1.13
CA LEU A 60 -1.24 -8.39 -1.68
C LEU A 60 -0.17 -9.12 -2.47
N ARG A 61 0.04 -10.41 -2.19
CA ARG A 61 0.89 -11.28 -3.02
C ARG A 61 0.45 -11.35 -4.49
N LYS A 62 -0.81 -10.99 -4.78
CA LYS A 62 -1.35 -10.91 -6.15
C LYS A 62 -0.87 -9.68 -6.93
N TYR A 63 -0.27 -8.70 -6.25
CA TYR A 63 0.21 -7.48 -6.88
C TYR A 63 1.74 -7.47 -6.83
N PRO A 64 2.41 -7.76 -7.96
CA PRO A 64 3.87 -7.77 -8.00
C PRO A 64 4.43 -6.42 -7.57
N ASN A 65 5.53 -6.44 -6.82
CA ASN A 65 6.22 -5.26 -6.27
C ASN A 65 5.35 -4.35 -5.39
N ASN A 66 4.18 -4.79 -4.93
CA ASN A 66 3.27 -3.96 -4.13
C ASN A 66 2.97 -2.59 -4.76
N TRP A 67 2.93 -2.53 -6.09
CA TRP A 67 2.60 -1.30 -6.82
C TRP A 67 1.34 -0.58 -6.29
N PRO A 68 0.25 -1.24 -5.85
CA PRO A 68 -0.93 -0.52 -5.39
C PRO A 68 -0.72 0.09 -4.00
N LEU A 69 0.22 -0.43 -3.21
CA LEU A 69 0.55 0.12 -1.89
C LEU A 69 1.52 1.30 -2.07
N HIS A 70 2.48 1.20 -2.99
CA HIS A 70 3.36 2.32 -3.37
C HIS A 70 2.57 3.59 -3.74
N ASP A 71 1.53 3.46 -4.55
CA ASP A 71 0.71 4.59 -4.98
C ASP A 71 -0.23 5.13 -3.89
N LEU A 72 -0.50 4.35 -2.84
CA LEU A 72 -1.41 4.72 -1.74
C LEU A 72 -0.68 5.35 -0.54
N ILE A 73 0.63 5.08 -0.43
CA ILE A 73 1.51 5.67 0.58
C ILE A 73 2.11 7.01 0.06
N ALA A 74 1.95 7.32 -1.22
CA ALA A 74 2.34 8.58 -1.86
C ALA A 74 1.45 9.77 -1.46
#